data_AF-A0A8B8KU77-F1
#
_entry.id   AF-A0A8B8KU77-F1
#
_cell.length_a   1.000
_cell.length_b   1.000
_cell.length_c   1.000
_cell.angle_alpha   90.00
_cell.angle_beta   90.00
_cell.angle_gamma   90.00
#
_symmetry.space_group_name_H-M   'P 1'
#
loop_
_entity.id
_entity.type
_entity.pdbx_description
1 polymer ?
#
loop_
_entity_poly.entity_id
_entity_poly.type
_entity_poly.pdbx_seq_one_letter_code
_entity_poly.pdbx_strand_id
1 'polypeptide(L)'
;MGTAQVDLGSLSVMGVLLQTHHPLSPHSPRYPYLFPNPTNPYHSFLISPATSTKSLVRFNATIRFSGHRSLPHRSPASPTAFASHRPPPSETTPLKAFVPFAVSAVLFLCFGIRVCSVSSPAAALAAGSSSVMGEQTVQDDHDGRKHDSKESVVDKELEAAFNTWKSKTYALTVPLKVVALRGSIPPSWIKDFINCQGRRMKFNIKYYASLENIFSDLSISFTKRNIGPASALAADIVGIGDSWLKFAVNKAIIEPIRDVEDQEWFKSLDEKWKVYLRRNCEGEIDPKGDIWAAPYRWGCMVIAYKTNKFQKHNLAAVEDWADLWRPDLAGRISMVDSPREVVGAVLKYMGASYNTNNIDTEVNGGREAVKHNLALLAKQIRLFDSSNYLKAFGVGDVWVAVGWSSDVIPVAKRMSNVAVVVPKSGASLWADLWAIPAASKIQTNRIGGRVRGPSPLIHQWIEFCLQSARALPFKQEVIPGSSPFHLQGHSANVPMELTKGRPRLDTNLVDGAPPPDIAERCEFLEPLSNSTLSDYHWLLTSIQEPGHGLIQKMHHYFSSVVKFSGWFNSKLT
;
A
#
# COMPACT_ATOMS: atom_id res chain seq x y z
N MET A 1 47.97 -44.91 -39.89
CA MET A 1 48.96 -44.85 -40.99
C MET A 1 48.64 -43.58 -41.79
N GLY A 2 49.58 -42.68 -42.08
CA GLY A 2 50.98 -42.60 -41.66
C GLY A 2 51.62 -41.28 -42.14
N THR A 3 52.61 -40.82 -41.38
CA THR A 3 53.66 -39.82 -41.70
C THR A 3 53.97 -39.63 -43.19
N ALA A 4 54.06 -38.43 -43.80
CA ALA A 4 54.70 -37.16 -43.42
C ALA A 4 56.25 -37.13 -43.54
N GLN A 5 56.78 -36.44 -44.56
CA GLN A 5 58.12 -35.83 -44.70
C GLN A 5 58.23 -35.09 -46.07
N VAL A 6 59.13 -34.12 -46.37
CA VAL A 6 59.72 -32.95 -45.65
C VAL A 6 60.68 -32.18 -46.63
N ASP A 7 61.47 -31.19 -46.15
CA ASP A 7 62.69 -30.59 -46.77
C ASP A 7 62.56 -29.49 -47.87
N LEU A 8 63.40 -28.43 -47.93
CA LEU A 8 64.35 -27.87 -46.93
C LEU A 8 64.82 -26.42 -47.25
N GLY A 9 64.94 -25.57 -46.22
CA GLY A 9 66.00 -24.53 -46.09
C GLY A 9 65.82 -23.15 -46.74
N SER A 10 66.60 -22.10 -46.39
CA SER A 10 67.42 -21.86 -45.18
C SER A 10 67.94 -20.40 -45.12
N LEU A 11 68.06 -19.82 -43.91
CA LEU A 11 68.79 -18.60 -43.44
C LEU A 11 67.92 -17.83 -42.40
N SER A 12 68.14 -17.93 -41.08
CA SER A 12 69.17 -17.26 -40.24
C SER A 12 68.94 -15.73 -40.11
N VAL A 13 68.89 -15.08 -38.94
CA VAL A 13 69.69 -15.24 -37.69
C VAL A 13 68.82 -15.09 -36.39
N MET A 14 69.38 -15.49 -35.23
CA MET A 14 68.97 -15.34 -33.79
C MET A 14 68.24 -14.02 -33.40
N GLY A 15 67.53 -13.87 -32.26
CA GLY A 15 67.34 -14.63 -30.99
C GLY A 15 67.14 -13.62 -29.82
N VAL A 16 66.65 -13.88 -28.59
CA VAL A 16 66.39 -15.09 -27.77
C VAL A 16 65.20 -14.85 -26.78
N LEU A 17 64.67 -15.95 -26.20
CA LEU A 17 63.65 -16.21 -25.13
C LEU A 17 63.49 -15.17 -23.97
N LEU A 18 62.34 -15.02 -23.27
CA LEU A 18 61.58 -15.94 -22.34
C LEU A 18 62.44 -16.40 -21.12
N GLN A 19 61.95 -16.61 -19.88
CA GLN A 19 60.60 -16.81 -19.33
C GLN A 19 60.51 -16.60 -17.78
N THR A 20 59.31 -16.29 -17.24
CA THR A 20 58.77 -16.57 -15.85
C THR A 20 59.63 -16.55 -14.57
N HIS A 21 59.17 -15.86 -13.51
CA HIS A 21 58.72 -16.46 -12.22
C HIS A 21 58.05 -15.42 -11.25
N HIS A 22 57.28 -15.93 -10.27
CA HIS A 22 56.58 -15.21 -9.17
C HIS A 22 57.32 -15.43 -7.82
N PRO A 23 56.93 -14.81 -6.67
CA PRO A 23 56.01 -13.68 -6.43
C PRO A 23 56.63 -12.54 -5.55
N LEU A 24 55.90 -11.44 -5.29
CA LEU A 24 55.77 -10.79 -3.96
C LEU A 24 54.83 -9.57 -3.99
N SER A 25 54.34 -9.18 -2.81
CA SER A 25 53.54 -7.98 -2.48
C SER A 25 54.12 -7.48 -1.13
N PRO A 26 54.14 -6.17 -0.77
CA PRO A 26 53.10 -5.17 -1.07
C PRO A 26 53.59 -3.75 -1.45
N HIS A 27 52.66 -2.87 -1.84
CA HIS A 27 52.37 -1.58 -1.18
C HIS A 27 51.41 -0.71 -2.04
N SER A 28 50.64 0.17 -1.39
CA SER A 28 49.64 1.04 -2.02
C SER A 28 50.03 2.53 -1.97
N PRO A 29 49.73 3.32 -3.02
CA PRO A 29 49.90 4.77 -2.97
C PRO A 29 48.75 5.43 -2.20
N ARG A 30 49.09 6.25 -1.18
CA ARG A 30 48.17 7.15 -0.49
C ARG A 30 48.37 8.59 -0.99
N TYR A 31 47.28 9.32 -1.20
CA TYR A 31 47.25 10.79 -1.17
C TYR A 31 45.93 11.25 -0.49
N PRO A 32 45.85 12.47 0.08
CA PRO A 32 45.55 12.54 1.51
C PRO A 32 44.21 13.21 1.87
N TYR A 33 43.70 12.84 3.05
CA TYR A 33 42.68 13.61 3.76
C TYR A 33 43.34 14.71 4.61
N LEU A 34 42.69 15.87 4.69
CA LEU A 34 42.93 16.87 5.74
C LEU A 34 41.60 17.33 6.33
N PHE A 35 41.35 16.94 7.59
CA PHE A 35 40.37 17.59 8.46
C PHE A 35 41.05 18.72 9.22
N PRO A 36 40.29 19.76 9.63
CA PRO A 36 40.54 20.38 10.92
C PRO A 36 39.26 20.61 11.75
N ASN A 37 39.28 20.05 12.96
CA ASN A 37 38.52 20.46 14.16
C ASN A 37 39.28 19.84 15.36
N PRO A 38 39.26 20.37 16.60
CA PRO A 38 38.25 21.28 17.16
C PRO A 38 38.81 22.60 17.73
N THR A 39 37.92 23.55 18.05
CA THR A 39 37.89 24.22 19.38
C THR A 39 36.59 25.00 19.57
N ASN A 40 36.18 25.15 20.83
CA ASN A 40 35.07 25.98 21.30
C ASN A 40 35.58 26.80 22.50
N PRO A 41 35.30 28.10 22.57
CA PRO A 41 34.93 28.66 23.86
C PRO A 41 33.67 29.55 23.81
N TYR A 42 32.95 29.50 24.93
CA TYR A 42 31.82 30.36 25.28
C TYR A 42 32.04 31.85 24.98
N HIS A 43 30.98 32.55 24.55
CA HIS A 43 30.57 33.78 25.23
C HIS A 43 29.08 34.09 25.03
N SER A 44 28.41 34.47 26.12
CA SER A 44 26.99 34.88 26.12
C SER A 44 26.87 36.39 26.05
N PHE A 45 25.93 36.93 25.26
CA PHE A 45 25.37 38.28 25.44
C PHE A 45 23.88 38.31 25.03
N LEU A 46 23.21 39.42 25.35
CA LEU A 46 21.76 39.55 25.55
C LEU A 46 21.22 40.84 24.90
N ILE A 47 19.88 40.99 24.82
CA ILE A 47 19.12 42.25 24.51
C ILE A 47 19.23 42.69 23.02
N SER A 48 18.19 43.15 22.30
CA SER A 48 16.72 43.16 22.44
C SER A 48 16.05 43.47 21.07
N PRO A 49 14.72 43.31 20.89
CA PRO A 49 14.07 43.44 19.58
C PRO A 49 13.74 44.90 19.17
N ALA A 50 13.63 45.13 17.86
CA ALA A 50 13.10 46.35 17.26
C ALA A 50 11.68 46.15 16.71
N THR A 51 10.82 47.17 16.81
CA THR A 51 9.43 47.19 16.32
C THR A 51 9.16 48.47 15.50
N SER A 52 7.94 48.59 14.95
CA SER A 52 7.47 49.71 14.10
C SER A 52 7.97 49.63 12.63
N THR A 53 7.23 50.07 11.61
CA THR A 53 6.15 51.09 11.58
C THR A 53 4.96 50.75 10.65
N LYS A 54 3.78 51.28 11.05
CA LYS A 54 2.73 51.98 10.26
C LYS A 54 2.64 51.67 8.73
N SER A 55 1.54 51.11 8.20
CA SER A 55 0.18 51.70 8.02
C SER A 55 -0.05 52.27 6.62
N LEU A 56 -1.14 51.84 5.95
CA LEU A 56 -1.74 52.52 4.80
C LEU A 56 -3.26 52.25 4.78
N VAL A 57 -4.03 53.10 4.09
CA VAL A 57 -5.46 53.31 4.35
C VAL A 57 -6.28 53.31 3.06
N ARG A 58 -7.39 52.55 3.06
CA ARG A 58 -8.58 52.60 2.16
C ARG A 58 -8.36 52.68 0.63
N PHE A 59 -9.17 51.92 -0.11
CA PHE A 59 -10.21 52.54 -0.93
C PHE A 59 -11.42 51.61 -1.12
N ASN A 60 -12.62 52.20 -1.25
CA ASN A 60 -13.85 51.47 -1.63
C ASN A 60 -14.09 51.60 -3.13
N ALA A 61 -14.59 50.54 -3.76
CA ALA A 61 -15.36 50.63 -4.99
C ALA A 61 -16.43 49.52 -5.02
N THR A 62 -17.71 49.90 -5.07
CA THR A 62 -18.82 48.96 -5.25
C THR A 62 -19.60 49.39 -6.48
N ILE A 63 -19.76 48.50 -7.46
CA ILE A 63 -20.62 48.73 -8.62
C ILE A 63 -21.64 47.59 -8.69
N ARG A 64 -22.92 47.95 -8.49
CA ARG A 64 -24.05 47.20 -9.01
C ARG A 64 -24.50 47.86 -10.31
N PHE A 65 -24.98 47.08 -11.26
CA PHE A 65 -26.00 47.54 -12.19
C PHE A 65 -27.17 46.56 -12.21
N SER A 66 -28.36 47.07 -12.49
CA SER A 66 -29.63 46.33 -12.51
C SER A 66 -30.36 46.65 -13.82
N GLY A 67 -31.05 45.67 -14.38
CA GLY A 67 -31.83 45.81 -15.60
C GLY A 67 -33.00 44.82 -15.64
N HIS A 68 -34.22 45.33 -15.45
CA HIS A 68 -35.45 44.64 -15.85
C HIS A 68 -35.58 44.68 -17.41
N ARG A 69 -36.52 44.02 -18.11
CA ARG A 69 -37.91 43.66 -17.75
C ARG A 69 -38.55 42.68 -18.76
N SER A 70 -39.68 42.08 -18.36
CA SER A 70 -40.86 41.65 -19.16
C SER A 70 -40.83 40.40 -20.08
N LEU A 71 -41.78 39.51 -19.75
CA LEU A 71 -42.54 38.51 -20.55
C LEU A 71 -43.50 39.21 -21.58
N PRO A 72 -44.25 38.55 -22.52
CA PRO A 72 -44.99 37.28 -22.30
C PRO A 72 -45.33 36.30 -23.49
N HIS A 73 -45.88 35.14 -23.09
CA HIS A 73 -46.81 34.18 -23.75
C HIS A 73 -47.00 34.08 -25.29
N ARG A 74 -47.03 32.83 -25.78
CA ARG A 74 -48.20 32.26 -26.50
C ARG A 74 -48.20 30.72 -26.57
N SER A 75 -49.40 30.10 -26.62
CA SER A 75 -49.62 28.67 -26.93
C SER A 75 -50.98 28.45 -27.63
N PRO A 76 -51.01 27.56 -28.63
CA PRO A 76 -52.03 26.49 -28.84
C PRO A 76 -51.38 25.15 -29.28
N ALA A 77 -52.04 23.99 -29.46
CA ALA A 77 -53.29 23.40 -28.95
C ALA A 77 -53.31 21.87 -29.28
N SER A 78 -54.45 21.18 -29.09
CA SER A 78 -54.76 19.79 -29.54
C SER A 78 -56.27 19.74 -29.94
N PRO A 79 -56.96 18.63 -30.36
CA PRO A 79 -56.88 17.17 -30.04
C PRO A 79 -56.53 16.31 -31.30
N THR A 80 -56.90 15.04 -31.63
CA THR A 80 -57.87 13.97 -31.23
C THR A 80 -57.32 12.55 -31.54
N ALA A 81 -57.72 11.36 -31.02
CA ALA A 81 -58.70 10.88 -30.01
C ALA A 81 -59.80 9.84 -30.44
N PHE A 82 -59.43 8.67 -31.02
CA PHE A 82 -60.25 7.43 -31.11
C PHE A 82 -59.31 6.21 -30.89
N ALA A 83 -59.49 5.25 -29.97
CA ALA A 83 -60.50 4.16 -29.80
C ALA A 83 -60.31 2.98 -30.80
N SER A 84 -60.53 1.67 -30.51
CA SER A 84 -61.23 0.99 -29.39
C SER A 84 -60.96 -0.55 -29.29
N HIS A 85 -61.48 -1.19 -28.22
CA HIS A 85 -61.87 -2.63 -28.08
C HIS A 85 -60.83 -3.78 -27.90
N ARG A 86 -61.36 -4.98 -27.57
CA ARG A 86 -60.77 -6.14 -26.86
C ARG A 86 -61.72 -7.37 -26.99
N PRO A 87 -61.39 -8.55 -26.41
CA PRO A 87 -60.75 -9.78 -26.96
C PRO A 87 -61.85 -10.70 -27.61
N PRO A 88 -61.91 -12.06 -27.53
CA PRO A 88 -61.00 -13.18 -27.19
C PRO A 88 -60.84 -14.12 -28.44
N PRO A 89 -60.68 -15.47 -28.39
CA PRO A 89 -60.31 -16.42 -27.31
C PRO A 89 -59.16 -17.40 -27.72
N SER A 90 -58.96 -18.46 -26.89
CA SER A 90 -58.43 -19.80 -27.30
C SER A 90 -56.96 -19.89 -27.80
N GLU A 91 -56.28 -21.04 -27.86
CA GLU A 91 -56.33 -22.34 -27.11
C GLU A 91 -54.99 -23.09 -27.32
N THR A 92 -54.69 -24.31 -26.85
CA THR A 92 -55.44 -25.38 -26.12
C THR A 92 -54.78 -25.66 -24.75
N THR A 93 -54.76 -26.91 -24.25
CA THR A 93 -53.94 -27.35 -23.08
C THR A 93 -53.74 -28.87 -23.06
N PRO A 94 -52.76 -29.39 -22.28
CA PRO A 94 -53.06 -29.91 -20.94
C PRO A 94 -51.93 -29.69 -19.89
N LEU A 95 -51.74 -30.58 -18.92
CA LEU A 95 -52.06 -30.44 -17.47
C LEU A 95 -50.96 -31.16 -16.65
N LYS A 96 -50.56 -30.83 -15.40
CA LYS A 96 -51.03 -29.93 -14.32
C LYS A 96 -49.85 -28.99 -13.91
N ALA A 97 -49.77 -28.14 -12.88
CA ALA A 97 -50.37 -27.96 -11.53
C ALA A 97 -50.03 -29.09 -10.51
N PHE A 98 -50.03 -28.93 -9.17
CA PHE A 98 -50.49 -27.85 -8.28
C PHE A 98 -49.45 -27.45 -7.19
N VAL A 99 -49.80 -26.46 -6.37
CA VAL A 99 -49.10 -25.89 -5.18
C VAL A 99 -50.16 -25.79 -4.04
N PRO A 100 -49.99 -25.12 -2.87
CA PRO A 100 -48.88 -24.95 -1.89
C PRO A 100 -49.30 -25.35 -0.42
N PHE A 101 -48.49 -24.93 0.58
CA PHE A 101 -48.84 -24.63 2.01
C PHE A 101 -48.80 -25.68 3.16
N ALA A 102 -48.49 -25.11 4.35
CA ALA A 102 -48.92 -25.44 5.73
C ALA A 102 -48.23 -26.54 6.58
N VAL A 103 -47.41 -26.07 7.55
CA VAL A 103 -47.49 -26.31 9.02
C VAL A 103 -48.20 -27.58 9.54
N SER A 104 -47.47 -28.44 10.28
CA SER A 104 -47.66 -28.64 11.74
C SER A 104 -46.57 -29.58 12.34
N ALA A 105 -46.61 -29.81 13.66
CA ALA A 105 -45.76 -30.75 14.43
C ALA A 105 -46.63 -31.82 15.13
N VAL A 106 -46.01 -32.85 15.76
CA VAL A 106 -46.38 -33.48 17.07
C VAL A 106 -45.67 -34.85 17.32
N LEU A 107 -44.71 -34.84 18.27
CA LEU A 107 -44.42 -35.78 19.40
C LEU A 107 -44.22 -37.33 19.28
N PHE A 108 -43.64 -37.83 20.39
CA PHE A 108 -43.50 -39.21 20.92
C PHE A 108 -42.34 -40.08 20.39
N LEU A 109 -41.68 -40.94 21.20
CA LEU A 109 -41.98 -41.46 22.57
C LEU A 109 -40.72 -41.56 23.48
N CYS A 110 -40.86 -41.93 24.77
CA CYS A 110 -39.84 -41.76 25.84
C CYS A 110 -39.45 -43.05 26.61
N PHE A 111 -38.28 -43.04 27.28
CA PHE A 111 -37.77 -43.96 28.33
C PHE A 111 -36.74 -43.19 29.23
N GLY A 112 -36.19 -43.68 30.36
CA GLY A 112 -36.31 -45.01 31.00
C GLY A 112 -35.91 -45.16 32.50
N ILE A 113 -35.41 -44.12 33.19
CA ILE A 113 -35.26 -44.01 34.68
C ILE A 113 -34.10 -44.81 35.39
N ARG A 114 -33.71 -44.31 36.59
CA ARG A 114 -32.74 -44.77 37.63
C ARG A 114 -31.24 -44.55 37.34
N VAL A 115 -30.39 -43.95 38.21
CA VAL A 115 -30.31 -43.66 39.68
C VAL A 115 -29.67 -44.75 40.54
N CYS A 116 -28.55 -44.39 41.19
CA CYS A 116 -28.00 -44.94 42.45
C CYS A 116 -27.26 -43.81 43.21
N SER A 117 -27.17 -43.89 44.55
CA SER A 117 -26.66 -42.80 45.40
C SER A 117 -26.17 -43.28 46.78
N VAL A 118 -25.01 -42.79 47.24
CA VAL A 118 -24.39 -42.99 48.58
C VAL A 118 -23.44 -41.81 48.84
N SER A 119 -23.21 -41.20 50.02
CA SER A 119 -24.01 -40.95 51.25
C SER A 119 -23.28 -39.89 52.11
N SER A 120 -24.01 -39.22 53.02
CA SER A 120 -23.55 -38.28 54.07
C SER A 120 -22.70 -38.98 55.19
N PRO A 121 -22.34 -38.40 56.39
CA PRO A 121 -22.82 -37.21 57.14
C PRO A 121 -21.79 -36.03 57.10
N ALA A 122 -21.70 -35.01 57.97
CA ALA A 122 -22.36 -34.61 59.24
C ALA A 122 -22.38 -33.07 59.43
N ALA A 123 -22.89 -32.55 60.55
CA ALA A 123 -22.80 -31.12 60.95
C ALA A 123 -22.80 -30.89 62.48
N ALA A 124 -22.04 -29.89 62.96
CA ALA A 124 -22.13 -29.16 64.25
C ALA A 124 -21.26 -27.89 64.11
N LEU A 125 -21.60 -26.65 64.50
CA LEU A 125 -22.21 -26.04 65.71
C LEU A 125 -21.23 -25.71 66.86
N ALA A 126 -21.41 -24.48 67.40
CA ALA A 126 -21.02 -23.95 68.72
C ALA A 126 -19.63 -23.27 68.95
N ALA A 127 -19.69 -21.92 69.01
CA ALA A 127 -19.34 -21.07 70.17
C ALA A 127 -17.88 -20.75 70.60
N GLY A 128 -17.69 -19.47 71.00
CA GLY A 128 -16.62 -18.96 71.87
C GLY A 128 -15.35 -18.42 71.18
N SER A 129 -14.64 -17.42 71.72
CA SER A 129 -15.00 -16.43 72.77
C SER A 129 -14.06 -15.20 72.74
N SER A 130 -14.56 -14.10 73.29
CA SER A 130 -13.96 -12.77 73.52
C SER A 130 -12.51 -12.69 74.06
N SER A 131 -11.78 -11.61 73.74
CA SER A 131 -11.27 -10.65 74.75
C SER A 131 -10.52 -9.42 74.17
N VAL A 132 -10.80 -8.23 74.75
CA VAL A 132 -9.86 -7.18 75.28
C VAL A 132 -8.70 -6.69 74.37
N MET A 133 -8.29 -5.40 74.29
CA MET A 133 -8.56 -4.11 75.00
C MET A 133 -8.77 -3.00 73.91
N GLY A 134 -9.04 -1.72 74.15
CA GLY A 134 -9.14 -0.89 75.36
C GLY A 134 -9.56 0.54 74.97
N GLU A 135 -9.92 1.38 75.94
CA GLU A 135 -10.66 2.64 75.75
C GLU A 135 -9.80 3.88 76.09
N GLN A 136 -9.96 4.98 75.34
CA GLN A 136 -9.81 6.33 75.89
C GLN A 136 -10.35 7.45 74.97
N THR A 137 -11.15 8.33 75.55
CA THR A 137 -11.64 9.59 74.97
C THR A 137 -10.74 10.76 75.36
N VAL A 138 -10.65 11.77 74.49
CA VAL A 138 -10.43 13.17 74.88
C VAL A 138 -11.41 14.02 74.07
N GLN A 139 -12.00 15.01 74.73
CA GLN A 139 -12.98 15.95 74.21
C GLN A 139 -12.65 17.32 74.84
N ASP A 140 -12.62 18.37 74.04
CA ASP A 140 -12.58 19.75 74.55
C ASP A 140 -13.12 20.73 73.49
N ASP A 141 -13.72 21.82 73.94
CA ASP A 141 -14.48 22.79 73.13
C ASP A 141 -13.70 24.11 72.92
N HIS A 142 -13.86 24.76 71.75
CA HIS A 142 -14.66 26.00 71.63
C HIS A 142 -14.51 26.76 70.29
N ASP A 143 -15.67 27.06 69.68
CA ASP A 143 -16.11 28.33 69.06
C ASP A 143 -15.32 29.02 67.91
N GLY A 144 -16.04 29.81 67.11
CA GLY A 144 -15.56 31.19 66.97
C GLY A 144 -15.44 31.85 65.60
N ARG A 145 -15.78 31.24 64.44
CA ARG A 145 -16.02 32.04 63.21
C ARG A 145 -16.81 31.36 62.10
N LYS A 146 -17.87 32.04 61.63
CA LYS A 146 -18.58 31.74 60.37
C LYS A 146 -17.82 32.36 59.20
N HIS A 147 -17.36 31.53 58.26
CA HIS A 147 -17.10 31.95 56.90
C HIS A 147 -17.37 30.78 55.93
N ASP A 148 -17.69 31.11 54.68
CA ASP A 148 -17.62 30.24 53.49
C ASP A 148 -18.40 28.91 53.49
N SER A 149 -19.67 29.01 53.88
CA SER A 149 -20.74 28.07 53.47
C SER A 149 -21.08 28.10 51.97
N LYS A 150 -20.31 28.85 51.15
CA LYS A 150 -20.37 28.79 49.68
C LYS A 150 -19.21 27.97 49.10
N GLU A 151 -17.98 28.19 49.57
CA GLU A 151 -16.80 27.47 49.09
C GLU A 151 -16.94 25.97 49.35
N SER A 152 -17.30 25.58 50.57
CA SER A 152 -17.61 24.19 50.94
C SER A 152 -18.83 23.54 50.24
N VAL A 153 -19.62 24.30 49.47
CA VAL A 153 -20.68 23.78 48.59
C VAL A 153 -20.19 23.70 47.15
N VAL A 154 -19.48 24.72 46.67
CA VAL A 154 -18.80 24.71 45.35
C VAL A 154 -17.77 23.59 45.27
N ASP A 155 -17.02 23.34 46.34
CA ASP A 155 -16.10 22.20 46.45
C ASP A 155 -16.83 20.86 46.43
N LYS A 156 -17.98 20.74 47.11
CA LYS A 156 -18.78 19.51 47.06
C LYS A 156 -19.44 19.29 45.70
N GLU A 157 -19.78 20.37 44.99
CA GLU A 157 -20.34 20.32 43.63
C GLU A 157 -19.24 20.04 42.59
N LEU A 158 -18.02 20.56 42.79
CA LEU A 158 -16.81 20.21 42.04
C LEU A 158 -16.37 18.77 42.30
N GLU A 159 -16.33 18.31 43.55
CA GLU A 159 -15.99 16.94 43.94
C GLU A 159 -17.07 15.95 43.45
N ALA A 160 -18.35 16.34 43.48
CA ALA A 160 -19.44 15.58 42.87
C ALA A 160 -19.33 15.57 41.33
N ALA A 161 -18.98 16.69 40.69
CA ALA A 161 -18.76 16.75 39.24
C ALA A 161 -17.51 15.96 38.81
N PHE A 162 -16.45 15.97 39.62
CA PHE A 162 -15.19 15.24 39.42
C PHE A 162 -15.38 13.75 39.63
N ASN A 163 -16.10 13.32 40.67
CA ASN A 163 -16.45 11.92 40.84
C ASN A 163 -17.52 11.45 39.85
N THR A 164 -18.40 12.34 39.36
CA THR A 164 -19.26 12.09 38.18
C THR A 164 -18.45 12.01 36.89
N TRP A 165 -17.32 12.72 36.80
CA TRP A 165 -16.38 12.64 35.68
C TRP A 165 -15.51 11.37 35.74
N LYS A 166 -15.15 10.87 36.94
CA LYS A 166 -14.53 9.54 37.14
C LYS A 166 -15.52 8.40 36.89
N SER A 167 -16.77 8.53 37.34
CA SER A 167 -17.80 7.46 37.24
C SER A 167 -18.49 7.41 35.88
N LYS A 168 -18.52 8.52 35.14
CA LYS A 168 -18.55 8.46 33.67
C LYS A 168 -17.32 7.68 33.23
N THR A 169 -17.52 6.45 32.79
CA THR A 169 -16.44 5.51 32.45
C THR A 169 -15.62 5.95 31.24
N TYR A 170 -14.77 6.96 31.42
CA TYR A 170 -13.57 7.21 30.63
C TYR A 170 -12.51 6.13 30.93
N ALA A 171 -12.91 4.86 30.88
CA ALA A 171 -11.99 3.80 30.51
C ALA A 171 -11.61 4.08 29.05
N LEU A 172 -10.61 4.96 28.89
CA LEU A 172 -10.20 5.58 27.63
C LEU A 172 -9.94 4.48 26.62
N THR A 173 -10.99 4.17 25.84
CA THR A 173 -10.88 3.24 24.74
C THR A 173 -10.03 3.95 23.72
N VAL A 174 -8.86 3.39 23.42
CA VAL A 174 -8.02 3.89 22.35
C VAL A 174 -8.42 3.14 21.08
N PRO A 175 -9.18 3.76 20.15
CA PRO A 175 -9.47 3.11 18.89
C PRO A 175 -8.21 3.12 18.02
N LEU A 176 -8.05 2.11 17.17
CA LEU A 176 -7.24 2.21 15.97
C LEU A 176 -8.03 1.62 14.82
N LYS A 177 -8.40 2.48 13.85
CA LYS A 177 -9.06 2.02 12.63
C LYS A 177 -8.06 1.89 11.48
N VAL A 178 -7.85 0.66 11.03
CA VAL A 178 -6.95 0.29 9.92
C VAL A 178 -7.76 0.00 8.66
N VAL A 179 -7.27 0.44 7.50
CA VAL A 179 -7.79 0.04 6.19
C VAL A 179 -6.66 -0.58 5.37
N ALA A 180 -6.87 -1.79 4.86
CA ALA A 180 -5.82 -2.59 4.24
C ALA A 180 -6.31 -3.36 3.01
N LEU A 181 -5.35 -3.82 2.19
CA LEU A 181 -5.62 -4.82 1.16
C LEU A 181 -6.04 -6.15 1.81
N ARG A 182 -7.05 -6.82 1.23
CA ARG A 182 -7.48 -8.16 1.66
C ARG A 182 -6.32 -9.14 1.55
N GLY A 183 -5.92 -9.72 2.69
CA GLY A 183 -4.88 -10.74 2.74
C GLY A 183 -3.44 -10.22 2.82
N SER A 184 -3.22 -8.91 2.97
CA SER A 184 -1.87 -8.41 3.29
C SER A 184 -1.49 -8.63 4.76
N ILE A 185 -2.43 -8.46 5.70
CA ILE A 185 -2.23 -8.68 7.14
C ILE A 185 -2.68 -10.09 7.55
N PRO A 186 -1.83 -10.89 8.21
CA PRO A 186 -2.22 -12.16 8.82
C PRO A 186 -3.22 -11.97 9.97
N PRO A 187 -4.29 -12.78 10.08
CA PRO A 187 -5.27 -12.66 11.18
C PRO A 187 -4.67 -12.82 12.59
N SER A 188 -3.57 -13.57 12.74
CA SER A 188 -2.85 -13.71 14.00
C SER A 188 -2.28 -12.38 14.51
N TRP A 189 -1.76 -11.54 13.61
CA TRP A 189 -1.16 -10.25 13.98
C TRP A 189 -2.16 -9.30 14.63
N ILE A 190 -3.43 -9.37 14.23
CA ILE A 190 -4.50 -8.56 14.84
C ILE A 190 -4.69 -8.98 16.30
N LYS A 191 -4.74 -10.29 16.57
CA LYS A 191 -4.85 -10.83 17.93
C LYS A 191 -3.62 -10.48 18.77
N ASP A 192 -2.42 -10.62 18.19
CA ASP A 192 -1.16 -10.29 18.85
C ASP A 192 -1.10 -8.79 19.22
N PHE A 193 -1.44 -7.89 18.30
CA PHE A 193 -1.42 -6.45 18.56
C PHE A 193 -2.45 -6.04 19.63
N ILE A 194 -3.67 -6.60 19.59
CA ILE A 194 -4.68 -6.40 20.64
C ILE A 194 -4.16 -6.88 22.01
N ASN A 195 -3.45 -8.01 22.05
CA ASN A 195 -2.85 -8.51 23.29
C ASN A 195 -1.74 -7.59 23.80
N CYS A 196 -0.85 -7.10 22.92
CA CYS A 196 0.22 -6.16 23.27
C CYS A 196 -0.31 -4.81 23.79
N GLN A 197 -1.39 -4.28 23.20
CA GLN A 197 -2.00 -3.01 23.63
C GLN A 197 -3.00 -3.14 24.79
N GLY A 198 -3.32 -4.37 25.19
CA GLY A 198 -4.17 -4.67 26.35
C GLY A 198 -5.66 -4.37 26.18
N ARG A 199 -6.44 -4.78 27.18
CA ARG A 199 -7.92 -4.90 27.13
C ARG A 199 -8.71 -3.60 26.90
N ARG A 200 -8.07 -2.42 26.85
CA ARG A 200 -8.72 -1.11 26.63
C ARG A 200 -8.66 -0.63 25.18
N MET A 201 -7.82 -1.24 24.35
CA MET A 201 -7.70 -0.92 22.93
C MET A 201 -8.89 -1.48 22.13
N LYS A 202 -9.37 -0.76 21.11
CA LYS A 202 -10.35 -1.26 20.13
C LYS A 202 -9.77 -1.19 18.71
N PHE A 203 -9.46 -2.36 18.16
CA PHE A 203 -8.97 -2.48 16.78
C PHE A 203 -10.14 -2.64 15.80
N ASN A 204 -10.16 -1.82 14.75
CA ASN A 204 -11.20 -1.86 13.73
C ASN A 204 -10.56 -1.92 12.33
N ILE A 205 -10.46 -3.11 11.74
CA ILE A 205 -9.91 -3.26 10.39
C ILE A 205 -10.98 -3.41 9.31
N LYS A 206 -10.79 -2.73 8.17
CA LYS A 206 -11.60 -2.91 6.96
C LYS A 206 -10.72 -3.30 5.78
N TYR A 207 -11.11 -4.36 5.07
CA TYR A 207 -10.39 -4.89 3.91
C TYR A 207 -11.04 -4.52 2.58
N TYR A 208 -10.23 -4.11 1.61
CA TYR A 208 -10.64 -3.85 0.22
C TYR A 208 -10.03 -4.90 -0.72
N ALA A 209 -10.63 -5.10 -1.89
CA ALA A 209 -10.18 -6.10 -2.87
C ALA A 209 -8.93 -5.68 -3.66
N SER A 210 -8.65 -4.37 -3.77
CA SER A 210 -7.45 -3.82 -4.40
C SER A 210 -7.07 -2.48 -3.75
N LEU A 211 -5.81 -2.07 -3.91
CA LEU A 211 -5.31 -0.76 -3.46
C LEU A 211 -5.98 0.39 -4.23
N GLU A 212 -6.26 0.19 -5.52
CA GLU A 212 -7.05 1.09 -6.38
C GLU A 212 -8.39 1.46 -5.73
N ASN A 213 -9.10 0.48 -5.13
CA ASN A 213 -10.36 0.72 -4.43
C ASN A 213 -10.20 1.49 -3.09
N ILE A 214 -9.05 1.38 -2.41
CA ILE A 214 -8.75 2.18 -1.21
C ILE A 214 -8.49 3.64 -1.60
N PHE A 215 -7.61 3.85 -2.59
CA PHE A 215 -7.26 5.18 -3.10
C PHE A 215 -8.48 5.90 -3.70
N SER A 216 -9.35 5.17 -4.41
CA SER A 216 -10.60 5.68 -4.96
C SER A 216 -11.57 6.13 -3.86
N ASP A 217 -11.84 5.31 -2.84
CA ASP A 217 -12.73 5.70 -1.73
C ASP A 217 -12.16 6.88 -0.92
N LEU A 218 -10.84 6.89 -0.66
CA LEU A 218 -10.14 7.99 -0.03
C LEU A 218 -10.35 9.31 -0.81
N SER A 219 -10.05 9.29 -2.12
CA SER A 219 -10.13 10.46 -3.01
C SER A 219 -11.57 10.95 -3.20
N ILE A 220 -12.53 10.05 -3.39
CA ILE A 220 -13.95 10.37 -3.56
C ILE A 220 -14.54 10.94 -2.26
N SER A 221 -14.22 10.34 -1.11
CA SER A 221 -14.67 10.81 0.20
C SER A 221 -14.13 12.21 0.52
N PHE A 222 -12.86 12.47 0.19
CA PHE A 222 -12.21 13.77 0.39
C PHE A 222 -12.83 14.84 -0.53
N THR A 223 -12.93 14.55 -1.82
CA THR A 223 -13.50 15.47 -2.83
C THR A 223 -14.93 15.87 -2.52
N LYS A 224 -15.76 14.91 -2.07
CA LYS A 224 -17.16 15.17 -1.67
C LYS A 224 -17.29 15.84 -0.28
N ARG A 225 -16.19 15.97 0.48
CA ARG A 225 -16.15 16.33 1.91
C ARG A 225 -17.14 15.55 2.79
N ASN A 226 -17.59 14.38 2.34
CA ASN A 226 -18.64 13.58 2.97
C ASN A 226 -18.03 12.33 3.61
N ILE A 227 -17.60 12.47 4.85
CA ILE A 227 -16.95 11.39 5.59
C ILE A 227 -18.01 10.59 6.37
N GLY A 228 -18.36 9.41 5.85
CA GLY A 228 -19.12 8.40 6.58
C GLY A 228 -18.20 7.48 7.41
N PRO A 229 -18.65 6.91 8.55
CA PRO A 229 -17.82 6.05 9.40
C PRO A 229 -17.18 4.84 8.68
N ALA A 230 -17.80 4.36 7.60
CA ALA A 230 -17.30 3.25 6.78
C ALA A 230 -16.23 3.63 5.74
N SER A 231 -15.97 4.92 5.51
CA SER A 231 -14.99 5.41 4.51
C SER A 231 -13.54 5.08 4.89
N ALA A 232 -12.68 4.93 3.89
CA ALA A 232 -11.22 4.88 4.04
C ALA A 232 -10.66 6.16 4.67
N LEU A 233 -11.19 7.33 4.31
CA LEU A 233 -10.79 8.63 4.89
C LEU A 233 -11.11 8.72 6.39
N ALA A 234 -12.14 7.99 6.84
CA ALA A 234 -12.48 7.86 8.25
C ALA A 234 -11.61 6.85 9.02
N ALA A 235 -10.54 6.29 8.44
CA ALA A 235 -9.57 5.43 9.12
C ALA A 235 -8.42 6.25 9.71
N ASP A 236 -7.74 5.71 10.72
CA ASP A 236 -6.54 6.30 11.30
C ASP A 236 -5.31 6.07 10.42
N ILE A 237 -5.25 4.92 9.76
CA ILE A 237 -4.18 4.53 8.86
C ILE A 237 -4.75 3.73 7.67
N VAL A 238 -4.24 4.01 6.47
CA VAL A 238 -4.61 3.34 5.21
C VAL A 238 -3.38 2.70 4.57
N GLY A 239 -3.56 1.52 3.99
CA GLY A 239 -2.61 0.93 3.05
C GLY A 239 -2.82 1.53 1.65
N ILE A 240 -1.78 2.12 1.08
CA ILE A 240 -1.73 2.62 -0.31
C ILE A 240 -0.54 1.98 -1.03
N GLY A 241 -0.61 1.84 -2.36
CA GLY A 241 0.58 1.53 -3.15
C GLY A 241 1.41 2.79 -3.39
N ASP A 242 2.72 2.65 -3.45
CA ASP A 242 3.71 3.71 -3.64
C ASP A 242 3.52 4.51 -4.94
N SER A 243 3.11 3.86 -6.03
CA SER A 243 2.73 4.52 -7.30
C SER A 243 1.60 5.57 -7.16
N TRP A 244 0.80 5.51 -6.09
CA TRP A 244 -0.19 6.54 -5.75
C TRP A 244 0.33 7.61 -4.77
N LEU A 245 1.50 7.45 -4.16
CA LEU A 245 2.02 8.34 -3.11
C LEU A 245 2.15 9.79 -3.60
N LYS A 246 2.78 10.02 -4.77
CA LYS A 246 2.89 11.35 -5.40
C LYS A 246 1.52 12.05 -5.44
N PHE A 247 0.50 11.35 -5.96
CA PHE A 247 -0.85 11.89 -6.12
C PHE A 247 -1.57 12.09 -4.79
N ALA A 248 -1.35 11.20 -3.81
CA ALA A 248 -1.94 11.31 -2.48
C ALA A 248 -1.43 12.56 -1.73
N VAL A 249 -0.13 12.84 -1.85
CA VAL A 249 0.52 14.05 -1.32
C VAL A 249 0.06 15.30 -2.09
N ASN A 250 0.19 15.30 -3.41
CA ASN A 250 -0.20 16.40 -4.30
C ASN A 250 -1.66 16.86 -4.15
N LYS A 251 -2.59 15.92 -3.90
CA LYS A 251 -4.01 16.21 -3.66
C LYS A 251 -4.36 16.41 -2.19
N ALA A 252 -3.35 16.41 -1.31
CA ALA A 252 -3.47 16.64 0.13
C ALA A 252 -4.45 15.71 0.86
N ILE A 253 -4.76 14.54 0.27
CA ILE A 253 -5.73 13.55 0.81
C ILE A 253 -5.13 12.68 1.93
N ILE A 254 -3.80 12.66 2.03
CA ILE A 254 -3.05 12.20 3.20
C ILE A 254 -2.35 13.37 3.90
N GLU A 255 -1.83 13.11 5.09
CA GLU A 255 -1.08 14.05 5.92
C GLU A 255 0.25 13.39 6.36
N PRO A 256 1.32 14.18 6.57
CA PRO A 256 2.62 13.62 6.94
C PRO A 256 2.55 12.95 8.30
N ILE A 257 3.31 11.86 8.46
CA ILE A 257 3.53 11.22 9.75
C ILE A 257 4.47 12.13 10.53
N ARG A 258 4.08 12.50 11.75
CA ARG A 258 4.86 13.41 12.60
C ARG A 258 5.95 12.64 13.35
N ASP A 259 6.96 13.36 13.83
CA ASP A 259 7.90 12.86 14.85
C ASP A 259 8.62 11.55 14.42
N VAL A 260 8.81 11.34 13.11
CA VAL A 260 9.27 10.08 12.51
C VAL A 260 10.77 9.84 12.70
N GLU A 261 11.59 10.89 12.64
CA GLU A 261 13.05 10.81 12.82
C GLU A 261 13.41 10.14 14.17
N ASP A 262 12.61 10.41 15.20
CA ASP A 262 12.79 9.88 16.55
C ASP A 262 12.33 8.41 16.71
N GLN A 263 11.71 7.81 15.70
CA GLN A 263 11.15 6.45 15.79
C GLN A 263 12.21 5.39 15.45
N GLU A 264 12.37 4.39 16.32
CA GLU A 264 13.29 3.27 16.09
C GLU A 264 12.98 2.51 14.78
N TRP A 265 11.70 2.38 14.42
CA TRP A 265 11.31 1.73 13.16
C TRP A 265 11.78 2.48 11.91
N PHE A 266 12.00 3.81 12.00
CA PHE A 266 12.51 4.60 10.89
C PHE A 266 14.04 4.66 10.88
N LYS A 267 14.67 4.87 12.04
CA LYS A 267 16.14 4.88 12.18
C LYS A 267 16.78 3.60 11.63
N SER A 268 16.14 2.46 11.88
CA SER A 268 16.58 1.13 11.44
C SER A 268 16.28 0.78 9.97
N LEU A 269 15.56 1.62 9.21
CA LEU A 269 15.36 1.40 7.78
C LEU A 269 16.64 1.67 6.99
N ASP A 270 16.76 0.99 5.84
CA ASP A 270 17.78 1.27 4.84
C ASP A 270 17.65 2.70 4.26
N GLU A 271 18.77 3.30 3.83
CA GLU A 271 18.79 4.66 3.29
C GLU A 271 17.98 4.78 1.98
N LYS A 272 17.86 3.73 1.16
CA LYS A 272 16.98 3.72 -0.03
C LYS A 272 15.51 3.93 0.39
N TRP A 273 15.08 3.41 1.54
CA TRP A 273 13.77 3.73 2.12
C TRP A 273 13.71 5.16 2.69
N LYS A 274 14.71 5.59 3.45
CA LYS A 274 14.72 6.93 4.07
C LYS A 274 14.64 8.05 3.02
N VAL A 275 15.31 7.88 1.86
CA VAL A 275 15.17 8.77 0.70
C VAL A 275 13.82 8.56 -0.01
N TYR A 276 13.43 7.31 -0.30
CA TYR A 276 12.21 7.02 -1.06
C TYR A 276 10.89 7.38 -0.35
N LEU A 277 10.89 7.67 0.96
CA LEU A 277 9.67 8.04 1.71
C LEU A 277 9.51 9.54 2.00
N ARG A 278 10.57 10.35 1.82
CA ARG A 278 10.52 11.81 1.99
C ARG A 278 9.92 12.49 0.77
N ARG A 279 8.97 13.41 0.95
CA ARG A 279 8.33 14.16 -0.14
C ARG A 279 8.04 15.61 0.25
N ASN A 280 8.15 16.51 -0.73
CA ASN A 280 7.58 17.85 -0.64
C ASN A 280 6.04 17.82 -0.79
N CYS A 281 5.37 18.97 -0.66
CA CYS A 281 3.91 19.08 -0.78
C CYS A 281 3.38 18.75 -2.19
N GLU A 282 4.22 18.79 -3.22
CA GLU A 282 3.89 18.44 -4.60
C GLU A 282 3.87 16.92 -4.82
N GLY A 283 4.48 16.14 -3.92
CA GLY A 283 4.64 14.70 -4.01
C GLY A 283 5.91 14.24 -4.73
N GLU A 284 6.87 15.14 -4.95
CA GLU A 284 8.21 14.86 -5.50
C GLU A 284 9.20 14.48 -4.40
N ILE A 285 10.29 13.79 -4.74
CA ILE A 285 11.33 13.40 -3.78
C ILE A 285 12.11 14.65 -3.36
N ASP A 286 12.19 14.90 -2.05
CA ASP A 286 12.92 16.04 -1.48
C ASP A 286 13.63 15.59 -0.19
N PRO A 287 14.98 15.69 -0.09
CA PRO A 287 15.72 15.42 1.14
C PRO A 287 15.29 16.26 2.35
N LYS A 288 14.66 17.43 2.14
CA LYS A 288 14.10 18.31 3.17
C LYS A 288 12.59 18.11 3.38
N GLY A 289 11.97 17.19 2.63
CA GLY A 289 10.54 16.91 2.69
C GLY A 289 10.14 16.06 3.90
N ASP A 290 8.87 16.19 4.29
CA ASP A 290 8.24 15.37 5.33
C ASP A 290 8.15 13.89 4.92
N ILE A 291 7.91 13.00 5.89
CA ILE A 291 7.71 11.56 5.66
C ILE A 291 6.20 11.27 5.63
N TRP A 292 5.67 10.97 4.45
CA TRP A 292 4.22 10.87 4.22
C TRP A 292 3.63 9.47 4.40
N ALA A 293 4.49 8.46 4.44
CA ALA A 293 4.09 7.08 4.67
C ALA A 293 5.25 6.27 5.29
N ALA A 294 4.91 5.19 5.99
CA ALA A 294 5.86 4.17 6.43
C ALA A 294 5.80 2.96 5.48
N PRO A 295 6.89 2.22 5.24
CA PRO A 295 6.86 1.06 4.35
C PRO A 295 6.22 -0.12 5.09
N TYR A 296 5.42 -0.93 4.39
CA TYR A 296 4.83 -2.14 4.99
C TYR A 296 5.40 -3.43 4.38
N ARG A 297 5.34 -3.56 3.07
CA ARG A 297 5.82 -4.73 2.32
C ARG A 297 6.15 -4.32 0.89
N TRP A 298 7.11 -5.00 0.28
CA TRP A 298 7.59 -4.68 -1.05
C TRP A 298 7.82 -5.94 -1.88
N GLY A 299 8.12 -5.75 -3.15
CA GLY A 299 8.58 -6.79 -4.06
C GLY A 299 8.98 -6.19 -5.40
N CYS A 300 8.95 -7.01 -6.45
CA CYS A 300 9.32 -6.60 -7.81
C CYS A 300 8.26 -7.00 -8.85
N MET A 301 8.36 -6.43 -10.05
CA MET A 301 7.79 -7.03 -11.25
C MET A 301 8.55 -8.32 -11.61
N VAL A 302 7.81 -9.35 -12.01
CA VAL A 302 8.36 -10.67 -12.38
C VAL A 302 7.69 -11.22 -13.64
N ILE A 303 8.38 -12.16 -14.30
CA ILE A 303 7.88 -12.91 -15.44
C ILE A 303 7.64 -14.37 -15.01
N ALA A 304 6.40 -14.84 -15.12
CA ALA A 304 6.05 -16.25 -15.00
C ALA A 304 5.95 -16.89 -16.38
N TYR A 305 6.47 -18.11 -16.57
CA TYR A 305 6.30 -18.85 -17.81
C TYR A 305 6.05 -20.35 -17.59
N LYS A 306 5.37 -20.98 -18.55
CA LYS A 306 5.04 -22.42 -18.53
C LYS A 306 6.20 -23.24 -19.08
N THR A 307 7.00 -23.84 -18.21
CA THR A 307 8.20 -24.60 -18.59
C THR A 307 7.89 -25.74 -19.57
N ASN A 308 6.75 -26.43 -19.39
CA ASN A 308 6.32 -27.51 -20.29
C ASN A 308 5.90 -27.03 -21.69
N LYS A 309 5.42 -25.78 -21.84
CA LYS A 309 5.15 -25.18 -23.16
C LYS A 309 6.46 -24.85 -23.85
N PHE A 310 7.38 -24.22 -23.12
CA PHE A 310 8.69 -23.84 -23.63
C PHE A 310 9.48 -25.07 -24.09
N GLN A 311 9.56 -26.12 -23.26
CA GLN A 311 10.20 -27.39 -23.61
C GLN A 311 9.54 -28.05 -24.83
N LYS A 312 8.20 -28.11 -24.90
CA LYS A 312 7.48 -28.71 -26.04
C LYS A 312 7.74 -27.97 -27.37
N HIS A 313 7.99 -26.67 -27.31
CA HIS A 313 8.23 -25.83 -28.48
C HIS A 313 9.72 -25.50 -28.69
N ASN A 314 10.65 -26.21 -28.03
CA ASN A 314 12.10 -26.01 -28.08
C ASN A 314 12.56 -24.57 -27.78
N LEU A 315 11.78 -23.82 -26.99
CA LEU A 315 12.12 -22.46 -26.57
C LEU A 315 13.09 -22.48 -25.39
N ALA A 316 14.17 -21.71 -25.47
CA ALA A 316 15.06 -21.45 -24.34
C ALA A 316 14.30 -20.84 -23.14
N ALA A 317 14.80 -21.01 -21.92
CA ALA A 317 14.21 -20.41 -20.71
C ALA A 317 14.03 -18.88 -20.84
N VAL A 318 13.16 -18.31 -20.00
CA VAL A 318 13.06 -16.85 -19.84
C VAL A 318 14.01 -16.44 -18.71
N GLU A 319 14.85 -15.46 -18.98
CA GLU A 319 15.83 -14.93 -18.04
C GLU A 319 15.78 -13.39 -17.92
N ASP A 320 15.35 -12.69 -18.98
CA ASP A 320 15.37 -11.22 -19.02
C ASP A 320 14.24 -10.61 -19.89
N TRP A 321 14.08 -9.28 -19.84
CA TRP A 321 13.03 -8.57 -20.61
C TRP A 321 13.09 -8.85 -22.11
N ALA A 322 14.30 -8.98 -22.68
CA ALA A 322 14.50 -9.25 -24.11
C ALA A 322 13.81 -10.54 -24.61
N ASP A 323 13.58 -11.51 -23.72
CA ASP A 323 12.89 -12.75 -24.07
C ASP A 323 11.40 -12.54 -24.39
N LEU A 324 10.81 -11.45 -23.92
CA LEU A 324 9.43 -11.09 -24.25
C LEU A 324 9.27 -10.61 -25.70
N TRP A 325 10.36 -10.25 -26.41
CA TRP A 325 10.32 -9.82 -27.81
C TRP A 325 10.48 -10.96 -28.82
N ARG A 326 10.72 -12.20 -28.36
CA ARG A 326 10.85 -13.39 -29.23
C ARG A 326 9.56 -13.61 -30.05
N PRO A 327 9.64 -13.76 -31.39
CA PRO A 327 8.46 -13.82 -32.26
C PRO A 327 7.54 -15.03 -32.00
N ASP A 328 8.08 -16.13 -31.45
CA ASP A 328 7.32 -17.33 -31.06
C ASP A 328 6.32 -17.07 -29.92
N LEU A 329 6.43 -15.93 -29.24
CA LEU A 329 5.51 -15.48 -28.19
C LEU A 329 4.34 -14.65 -28.73
N ALA A 330 4.10 -14.60 -30.05
CA ALA A 330 3.01 -13.84 -30.67
C ALA A 330 1.64 -14.21 -30.06
N GLY A 331 1.00 -13.25 -29.39
CA GLY A 331 -0.23 -13.47 -28.62
C GLY A 331 -0.13 -14.51 -27.49
N ARG A 332 1.07 -14.75 -26.93
CA ARG A 332 1.34 -15.74 -25.85
C ARG A 332 1.70 -15.11 -24.51
N ILE A 333 1.70 -13.78 -24.39
CA ILE A 333 1.97 -13.06 -23.14
C ILE A 333 0.67 -12.44 -22.61
N SER A 334 0.45 -12.43 -21.29
CA SER A 334 -0.45 -11.48 -20.63
C SER A 334 0.34 -10.56 -19.71
N MET A 335 -0.07 -9.30 -19.59
CA MET A 335 0.64 -8.30 -18.77
C MET A 335 -0.32 -7.49 -17.91
N VAL A 336 0.16 -6.98 -16.78
CA VAL A 336 -0.58 -5.97 -16.00
C VAL A 336 -0.88 -4.73 -16.84
N ASP A 337 -2.13 -4.27 -16.82
CA ASP A 337 -2.52 -2.96 -17.35
C ASP A 337 -2.07 -1.87 -16.38
N SER A 338 -0.83 -1.38 -16.57
CA SER A 338 -0.22 -0.27 -15.82
C SER A 338 0.77 0.50 -16.71
N PRO A 339 0.51 1.79 -17.02
CA PRO A 339 1.38 2.60 -17.86
C PRO A 339 2.86 2.64 -17.46
N ARG A 340 3.16 2.71 -16.15
CA ARG A 340 4.55 2.73 -15.64
C ARG A 340 5.27 1.40 -15.89
N GLU A 341 4.58 0.27 -15.70
CA GLU A 341 5.18 -1.06 -15.84
C GLU A 341 5.37 -1.43 -17.31
N VAL A 342 4.38 -1.08 -18.16
CA VAL A 342 4.39 -1.40 -19.59
C VAL A 342 5.46 -0.61 -20.33
N VAL A 343 5.52 0.72 -20.16
CA VAL A 343 6.58 1.53 -20.79
C VAL A 343 7.94 1.24 -20.13
N GLY A 344 7.98 1.04 -18.81
CA GLY A 344 9.20 0.72 -18.08
C GLY A 344 9.86 -0.59 -18.51
N ALA A 345 9.10 -1.64 -18.80
CA ALA A 345 9.63 -2.89 -19.37
C ALA A 345 10.29 -2.67 -20.75
N VAL A 346 9.75 -1.77 -21.57
CA VAL A 346 10.38 -1.37 -22.86
C VAL A 346 11.65 -0.57 -22.62
N LEU A 347 11.66 0.34 -21.64
CA LEU A 347 12.86 1.09 -21.26
C LEU A 347 13.98 0.15 -20.80
N LYS A 348 13.71 -0.82 -19.92
CA LYS A 348 14.72 -1.81 -19.50
C LYS A 348 15.20 -2.71 -20.63
N TYR A 349 14.31 -3.13 -21.53
CA TYR A 349 14.70 -3.83 -22.76
C TYR A 349 15.66 -3.01 -23.63
N MET A 350 15.47 -1.69 -23.67
CA MET A 350 16.35 -0.74 -24.35
C MET A 350 17.56 -0.28 -23.50
N GLY A 351 17.78 -0.86 -22.31
CA GLY A 351 18.88 -0.53 -21.40
C GLY A 351 18.71 0.75 -20.57
N ALA A 352 17.52 1.37 -20.59
CA ALA A 352 17.19 2.60 -19.87
C ALA A 352 16.44 2.34 -18.53
N SER A 353 16.32 3.37 -17.69
CA SER A 353 15.71 3.30 -16.36
C SER A 353 14.18 3.31 -16.37
N TYR A 354 13.54 2.67 -15.39
CA TYR A 354 12.11 2.87 -15.09
C TYR A 354 11.73 4.32 -14.75
N ASN A 355 12.72 5.14 -14.36
CA ASN A 355 12.59 6.52 -13.89
C ASN A 355 13.17 7.55 -14.89
N THR A 356 13.43 7.12 -16.13
CA THR A 356 13.80 7.99 -17.26
C THR A 356 12.87 9.21 -17.33
N ASN A 357 13.40 10.43 -17.26
CA ASN A 357 12.58 11.65 -17.19
C ASN A 357 12.40 12.35 -18.54
N ASN A 358 13.41 12.32 -19.42
CA ASN A 358 13.34 12.85 -20.78
C ASN A 358 13.75 11.76 -21.79
N ILE A 359 12.74 11.09 -22.34
CA ILE A 359 12.93 9.96 -23.27
C ILE A 359 13.76 10.35 -24.49
N ASP A 360 13.59 11.57 -25.03
CA ASP A 360 14.27 12.01 -26.24
C ASP A 360 15.77 12.32 -26.04
N THR A 361 16.25 12.45 -24.79
CA THR A 361 17.68 12.66 -24.49
C THR A 361 18.33 11.51 -23.74
N GLU A 362 17.57 10.73 -22.96
CA GLU A 362 18.09 9.65 -22.12
C GLU A 362 18.02 8.26 -22.79
N VAL A 363 17.20 8.10 -23.85
CA VAL A 363 16.99 6.81 -24.52
C VAL A 363 17.51 6.86 -25.96
N ASN A 364 18.28 5.83 -26.35
CA ASN A 364 18.81 5.72 -27.71
C ASN A 364 17.66 5.63 -28.74
N GLY A 365 17.65 6.56 -29.70
CA GLY A 365 16.58 6.71 -30.69
C GLY A 365 15.31 7.41 -30.20
N GLY A 366 15.30 7.91 -28.95
CA GLY A 366 14.22 8.71 -28.38
C GLY A 366 12.84 8.05 -28.37
N ARG A 367 11.79 8.86 -28.32
CA ARG A 367 10.39 8.39 -28.17
C ARG A 367 9.90 7.53 -29.33
N GLU A 368 10.41 7.74 -30.55
CA GLU A 368 10.03 6.90 -31.71
C GLU A 368 10.63 5.49 -31.62
N ALA A 369 11.84 5.34 -31.06
CA ALA A 369 12.40 4.02 -30.78
C ALA A 369 11.68 3.31 -29.63
N VAL A 370 11.30 4.02 -28.56
CA VAL A 370 10.45 3.45 -27.49
C VAL A 370 9.10 3.01 -28.04
N LYS A 371 8.45 3.84 -28.86
CA LYS A 371 7.19 3.52 -29.56
C LYS A 371 7.32 2.29 -30.46
N HIS A 372 8.39 2.18 -31.25
CA HIS A 372 8.65 1.01 -32.09
C HIS A 372 8.76 -0.27 -31.24
N ASN A 373 9.58 -0.25 -30.19
CA ASN A 373 9.78 -1.42 -29.34
C ASN A 373 8.54 -1.79 -28.52
N LEU A 374 7.76 -0.81 -28.07
CA LEU A 374 6.45 -1.01 -27.43
C LEU A 374 5.43 -1.62 -28.41
N ALA A 375 5.46 -1.23 -29.69
CA ALA A 375 4.62 -1.81 -30.73
C ALA A 375 5.04 -3.25 -31.11
N LEU A 376 6.33 -3.59 -30.99
CA LEU A 376 6.81 -4.97 -31.10
C LEU A 376 6.33 -5.81 -29.91
N LEU A 377 6.48 -5.31 -28.68
CA LEU A 377 6.01 -6.00 -27.46
C LEU A 377 4.50 -6.24 -27.49
N ALA A 378 3.72 -5.27 -27.97
CA ALA A 378 2.26 -5.38 -28.07
C ALA A 378 1.79 -6.55 -28.96
N LYS A 379 2.56 -6.95 -29.98
CA LYS A 379 2.25 -8.12 -30.84
C LYS A 379 2.40 -9.45 -30.09
N GLN A 380 3.23 -9.47 -29.05
CA GLN A 380 3.47 -10.64 -28.19
C GLN A 380 2.41 -10.74 -27.08
N ILE A 381 1.83 -9.60 -26.68
CA ILE A 381 0.82 -9.50 -25.63
C ILE A 381 -0.60 -9.74 -26.16
N ARG A 382 -1.26 -10.79 -25.67
CA ARG A 382 -2.67 -11.11 -25.95
C ARG A 382 -3.64 -10.14 -25.28
N LEU A 383 -3.28 -9.67 -24.08
CA LEU A 383 -4.08 -8.75 -23.27
C LEU A 383 -3.26 -8.03 -22.20
N PHE A 384 -3.62 -6.78 -21.95
CA PHE A 384 -3.27 -6.02 -20.75
C PHE A 384 -4.48 -6.02 -19.80
N ASP A 385 -4.31 -6.45 -18.55
CA ASP A 385 -5.36 -6.40 -17.52
C ASP A 385 -4.74 -6.44 -16.11
N SER A 386 -4.95 -5.43 -15.27
CA SER A 386 -4.42 -5.38 -13.88
C SER A 386 -5.33 -6.02 -12.81
N SER A 387 -6.14 -7.03 -13.17
CA SER A 387 -7.02 -7.79 -12.27
C SER A 387 -7.30 -9.24 -12.73
N ASN A 388 -7.17 -9.54 -14.03
CA ASN A 388 -7.50 -10.84 -14.63
C ASN A 388 -6.38 -11.47 -15.46
N TYR A 389 -5.22 -10.81 -15.69
CA TYR A 389 -4.15 -11.34 -16.55
C TYR A 389 -3.69 -12.76 -16.16
N LEU A 390 -3.67 -13.06 -14.86
CA LEU A 390 -3.34 -14.39 -14.32
C LEU A 390 -4.41 -15.45 -14.57
N LYS A 391 -5.66 -15.09 -14.94
CA LYS A 391 -6.70 -16.08 -15.32
C LYS A 391 -6.36 -16.73 -16.66
N ALA A 392 -5.98 -15.93 -17.66
CA ALA A 392 -5.54 -16.42 -18.96
C ALA A 392 -4.28 -17.31 -18.83
N PHE A 393 -3.35 -16.93 -17.95
CA PHE A 393 -2.18 -17.75 -17.62
C PHE A 393 -2.56 -19.03 -16.88
N GLY A 394 -3.50 -18.98 -15.95
CA GLY A 394 -4.03 -20.15 -15.24
C GLY A 394 -4.57 -21.20 -16.21
N VAL A 395 -5.55 -20.82 -17.06
CA VAL A 395 -6.21 -21.75 -18.01
C VAL A 395 -5.30 -22.18 -19.16
N GLY A 396 -4.31 -21.37 -19.55
CA GLY A 396 -3.29 -21.74 -20.53
C GLY A 396 -3.39 -21.12 -21.92
N ASP A 397 -4.26 -20.11 -22.10
CA ASP A 397 -4.37 -19.28 -23.31
C ASP A 397 -3.02 -18.63 -23.66
N VAL A 398 -2.34 -18.14 -22.63
CA VAL A 398 -1.00 -17.53 -22.68
C VAL A 398 0.03 -18.45 -22.02
N TRP A 399 1.27 -18.36 -22.47
CA TRP A 399 2.40 -19.15 -21.97
C TRP A 399 3.28 -18.37 -21.00
N VAL A 400 3.17 -17.03 -21.01
CA VAL A 400 3.91 -16.09 -20.18
C VAL A 400 2.93 -15.12 -19.51
N ALA A 401 3.19 -14.73 -18.26
CA ALA A 401 2.50 -13.67 -17.55
C ALA A 401 3.50 -12.71 -16.89
N VAL A 402 3.28 -11.41 -17.04
CA VAL A 402 4.18 -10.35 -16.59
C VAL A 402 3.44 -9.44 -15.60
N GLY A 403 3.91 -9.35 -14.35
CA GLY A 403 3.20 -8.60 -13.32
C GLY A 403 3.86 -8.64 -11.94
N TRP A 404 3.20 -8.04 -10.95
CA TRP A 404 3.73 -7.89 -9.60
C TRP A 404 3.91 -9.25 -8.90
N SER A 405 5.05 -9.43 -8.22
CA SER A 405 5.35 -10.66 -7.47
C SER A 405 4.33 -10.97 -6.38
N SER A 406 3.58 -9.96 -5.90
CA SER A 406 2.45 -10.11 -4.97
C SER A 406 1.34 -11.02 -5.49
N ASP A 407 1.12 -10.99 -6.81
CA ASP A 407 -0.04 -11.58 -7.47
C ASP A 407 0.39 -12.86 -8.20
N VAL A 408 1.55 -12.79 -8.87
CA VAL A 408 2.13 -13.88 -9.67
C VAL A 408 2.51 -15.08 -8.79
N ILE A 409 3.25 -14.86 -7.70
CA ILE A 409 3.84 -15.95 -6.90
C ILE A 409 2.76 -16.82 -6.22
N PRO A 410 1.70 -16.27 -5.58
CA PRO A 410 0.64 -17.07 -4.97
C PRO A 410 -0.20 -17.90 -5.95
N VAL A 411 -0.21 -17.53 -7.24
CA VAL A 411 -0.85 -18.30 -8.31
C VAL A 411 0.11 -19.38 -8.83
N ALA A 412 1.35 -19.02 -9.17
CA ALA A 412 2.35 -19.93 -9.71
C ALA A 412 2.60 -21.16 -8.81
N LYS A 413 2.64 -20.96 -7.48
CA LYS A 413 2.80 -22.04 -6.48
C LYS A 413 1.69 -23.08 -6.46
N ARG A 414 0.55 -22.82 -7.10
CA ARG A 414 -0.60 -23.74 -7.21
C ARG A 414 -0.60 -24.50 -8.55
N MET A 415 0.42 -24.29 -9.38
CA MET A 415 0.53 -24.82 -10.73
C MET A 415 1.78 -25.70 -10.83
N SER A 416 1.68 -26.80 -11.56
CA SER A 416 2.86 -27.55 -12.00
C SER A 416 3.40 -26.97 -13.31
N ASN A 417 4.70 -27.15 -13.57
CA ASN A 417 5.37 -26.72 -14.80
C ASN A 417 5.32 -25.18 -15.02
N VAL A 418 5.49 -24.41 -13.95
CA VAL A 418 5.63 -22.95 -14.00
C VAL A 418 6.93 -22.54 -13.30
N ALA A 419 7.70 -21.67 -13.95
CA ALA A 419 8.81 -20.95 -13.36
C ALA A 419 8.48 -19.45 -13.26
N VAL A 420 9.08 -18.75 -12.30
CA VAL A 420 8.92 -17.30 -12.09
C VAL A 420 10.29 -16.66 -11.90
N VAL A 421 10.65 -15.74 -12.80
CA VAL A 421 11.93 -15.03 -12.74
C VAL A 421 11.74 -13.53 -12.50
N VAL A 422 12.64 -12.94 -11.71
CA VAL A 422 12.96 -11.52 -11.84
C VAL A 422 13.98 -11.35 -12.98
N PRO A 423 13.75 -10.47 -13.97
CA PRO A 423 14.65 -10.24 -15.10
C PRO A 423 16.09 -9.89 -14.69
N LYS A 424 17.10 -10.48 -15.35
CA LYS A 424 18.52 -10.26 -15.04
C LYS A 424 18.96 -8.80 -15.12
N SER A 425 18.45 -8.01 -16.06
CA SER A 425 18.70 -6.56 -16.18
C SER A 425 17.98 -5.70 -15.12
N GLY A 426 17.21 -6.32 -14.22
CA GLY A 426 16.50 -5.67 -13.13
C GLY A 426 15.07 -5.25 -13.48
N ALA A 427 14.26 -5.02 -12.46
CA ALA A 427 12.83 -4.76 -12.56
C ALA A 427 12.40 -3.58 -11.69
N SER A 428 11.18 -3.09 -11.90
CA SER A 428 10.56 -2.14 -10.97
C SER A 428 10.32 -2.82 -9.63
N LEU A 429 10.56 -2.06 -8.56
CA LEU A 429 10.16 -2.39 -7.21
C LEU A 429 8.83 -1.70 -6.90
N TRP A 430 7.89 -2.46 -6.33
CA TRP A 430 6.61 -1.96 -5.83
C TRP A 430 6.60 -2.00 -4.31
N ALA A 431 5.85 -1.09 -3.67
CA ALA A 431 5.68 -1.09 -2.22
C ALA A 431 4.24 -0.76 -1.79
N ASP A 432 3.73 -1.55 -0.85
CA ASP A 432 2.59 -1.15 -0.02
C ASP A 432 3.11 -0.30 1.14
N LEU A 433 2.49 0.86 1.35
CA LEU A 433 2.86 1.85 2.36
C LEU A 433 1.68 2.14 3.30
N TRP A 434 1.97 2.37 4.57
CA TRP A 434 1.03 2.88 5.56
C TRP A 434 1.04 4.42 5.57
N ALA A 435 -0.09 5.04 5.22
CA ALA A 435 -0.26 6.49 5.22
C ALA A 435 -1.41 6.94 6.15
N ILE A 436 -1.39 8.19 6.60
CA ILE A 436 -2.44 8.76 7.45
C ILE A 436 -3.43 9.56 6.58
N PRO A 437 -4.74 9.24 6.59
CA PRO A 437 -5.74 10.01 5.83
C PRO A 437 -5.94 11.41 6.43
N ALA A 438 -5.97 12.45 5.59
CA ALA A 438 -6.12 13.85 6.01
C ALA A 438 -7.56 14.26 6.38
N ALA A 439 -8.24 13.47 7.21
CA ALA A 439 -9.57 13.80 7.72
C ALA A 439 -9.57 15.06 8.60
N SER A 440 -8.41 15.40 9.20
CA SER A 440 -8.15 16.66 9.91
C SER A 440 -8.57 17.91 9.12
N LYS A 441 -8.43 17.87 7.79
CA LYS A 441 -8.73 18.97 6.86
C LYS A 441 -10.23 19.11 6.54
N ILE A 442 -11.10 18.25 7.09
CA ILE A 442 -12.55 18.24 6.84
C ILE A 442 -13.32 18.29 8.16
N GLN A 443 -13.97 19.43 8.40
CA GLN A 443 -14.74 19.69 9.61
C GLN A 443 -16.04 18.86 9.62
N THR A 444 -16.14 17.86 10.50
CA THR A 444 -17.34 17.01 10.62
C THR A 444 -17.44 16.30 11.98
N ASN A 445 -18.64 16.29 12.55
CA ASN A 445 -18.94 15.59 13.80
C ASN A 445 -19.23 14.09 13.59
N ARG A 446 -19.21 13.59 12.34
CA ARG A 446 -19.62 12.20 11.99
C ARG A 446 -18.56 11.13 12.29
N ILE A 447 -17.32 11.50 12.58
CA ILE A 447 -16.19 10.57 12.76
C ILE A 447 -15.84 10.44 14.25
N GLY A 448 -16.78 9.97 15.07
CA GLY A 448 -16.74 10.09 16.56
C GLY A 448 -15.45 9.67 17.29
N GLY A 449 -14.57 8.86 16.68
CA GLY A 449 -13.21 8.62 17.17
C GLY A 449 -12.22 9.75 16.83
N ARG A 450 -12.13 10.15 15.56
CA ARG A 450 -11.19 11.18 15.05
C ARG A 450 -11.57 12.63 15.38
N VAL A 451 -12.70 12.87 16.05
CA VAL A 451 -13.03 14.17 16.68
C VAL A 451 -11.97 14.60 17.71
N ARG A 452 -11.13 13.66 18.19
CA ARG A 452 -9.98 13.92 19.08
C ARG A 452 -8.61 13.94 18.37
N GLY A 453 -8.58 13.99 17.04
CA GLY A 453 -7.35 13.83 16.25
C GLY A 453 -7.08 12.36 15.87
N PRO A 454 -5.89 12.05 15.31
CA PRO A 454 -5.50 10.69 14.93
C PRO A 454 -5.28 9.80 16.16
N SER A 455 -5.43 8.48 15.99
CA SER A 455 -5.11 7.51 17.05
C SER A 455 -3.63 7.59 17.48
N PRO A 456 -3.32 7.61 18.79
CA PRO A 456 -1.93 7.55 19.27
C PRO A 456 -1.27 6.18 19.04
N LEU A 457 -2.04 5.15 18.61
CA LEU A 457 -1.51 3.81 18.32
C LEU A 457 -0.92 3.68 16.91
N ILE A 458 -0.91 4.75 16.09
CA ILE A 458 -0.40 4.70 14.70
C ILE A 458 1.08 4.28 14.67
N HIS A 459 1.93 4.92 15.47
CA HIS A 459 3.36 4.62 15.53
C HIS A 459 3.61 3.19 16.00
N GLN A 460 2.93 2.78 17.07
CA GLN A 460 3.00 1.44 17.62
C GLN A 460 2.51 0.36 16.64
N TRP A 461 1.54 0.67 15.76
CA TRP A 461 1.08 -0.23 14.71
C TRP A 461 2.09 -0.36 13.57
N ILE A 462 2.70 0.74 13.14
CA ILE A 462 3.77 0.75 12.14
C ILE A 462 4.97 -0.05 12.65
N GLU A 463 5.46 0.27 13.84
CA GLU A 463 6.54 -0.42 14.53
C GLU A 463 6.23 -1.92 14.68
N PHE A 464 5.03 -2.25 15.20
CA PHE A 464 4.58 -3.63 15.34
C PHE A 464 4.59 -4.39 14.00
N CYS A 465 4.18 -3.77 12.89
CA CYS A 465 4.21 -4.39 11.56
C CYS A 465 5.64 -4.65 11.05
N LEU A 466 6.60 -3.82 11.46
CA LEU A 466 7.99 -3.86 11.01
C LEU A 466 8.88 -4.79 11.84
N GLN A 467 8.56 -5.02 13.12
CA GLN A 467 9.27 -5.94 14.04
C GLN A 467 9.80 -7.22 13.35
N SER A 468 11.04 -7.62 13.62
CA SER A 468 11.69 -8.77 12.97
C SER A 468 10.91 -10.09 13.11
N ALA A 469 10.12 -10.28 14.17
CA ALA A 469 9.20 -11.42 14.32
C ALA A 469 8.11 -11.48 13.22
N ARG A 470 7.74 -10.33 12.66
CA ARG A 470 6.80 -10.18 11.53
C ARG A 470 7.46 -10.42 10.16
N ALA A 471 8.77 -10.62 10.09
CA ALA A 471 9.41 -11.14 8.89
C ALA A 471 9.00 -12.59 8.58
N LEU A 472 8.59 -13.37 9.60
CA LEU A 472 8.36 -14.80 9.47
C LEU A 472 7.21 -15.17 8.48
N PRO A 473 6.03 -14.51 8.46
CA PRO A 473 5.00 -14.80 7.47
C PRO A 473 5.38 -14.49 6.01
N PHE A 474 6.35 -13.61 5.77
CA PHE A 474 6.93 -13.41 4.44
C PHE A 474 7.86 -14.57 4.07
N LYS A 475 8.80 -14.94 4.96
CA LYS A 475 9.70 -16.12 4.78
C LYS A 475 8.95 -17.46 4.70
N GLN A 476 7.81 -17.58 5.39
CA GLN A 476 6.89 -18.71 5.28
C GLN A 476 5.87 -18.55 4.14
N GLU A 477 5.93 -17.44 3.40
CA GLU A 477 5.18 -17.18 2.18
C GLU A 477 3.65 -17.19 2.36
N VAL A 478 3.20 -16.92 3.59
CA VAL A 478 1.80 -16.84 4.01
C VAL A 478 1.16 -15.54 3.50
N ILE A 479 1.96 -14.49 3.37
CA ILE A 479 1.58 -13.20 2.77
C ILE A 479 2.57 -12.86 1.63
N PRO A 480 2.09 -12.23 0.53
CA PRO A 480 2.96 -11.90 -0.60
C PRO A 480 3.88 -10.70 -0.31
N GLY A 481 5.05 -10.70 -0.95
CA GLY A 481 6.10 -9.67 -0.81
C GLY A 481 7.13 -10.03 0.25
N SER A 482 7.95 -9.05 0.62
CA SER A 482 9.03 -9.16 1.60
C SER A 482 8.98 -8.01 2.61
N SER A 483 9.55 -8.21 3.80
CA SER A 483 9.68 -7.16 4.82
C SER A 483 10.63 -6.04 4.35
N PRO A 484 10.33 -4.75 4.62
CA PRO A 484 11.19 -3.61 4.27
C PRO A 484 12.65 -3.74 4.74
N PHE A 485 12.90 -4.41 5.87
CA PHE A 485 14.25 -4.63 6.41
C PHE A 485 15.11 -5.64 5.61
N HIS A 486 14.53 -6.43 4.68
CA HIS A 486 15.32 -7.34 3.84
C HIS A 486 15.91 -6.68 2.57
N LEU A 487 15.79 -5.35 2.40
CA LEU A 487 16.19 -4.67 1.16
C LEU A 487 17.70 -4.82 0.83
N GLN A 488 18.58 -4.92 1.84
CA GLN A 488 20.01 -5.22 1.66
C GLN A 488 20.36 -6.72 1.82
N GLY A 489 19.47 -7.65 1.41
CA GLY A 489 19.83 -9.06 1.20
C GLY A 489 20.25 -9.89 2.43
N HIS A 490 20.21 -9.34 3.65
CA HIS A 490 20.58 -10.01 4.90
C HIS A 490 19.53 -11.06 5.32
N SER A 491 19.39 -12.14 4.54
CA SER A 491 18.51 -13.24 4.91
C SER A 491 19.15 -14.08 6.02
N ALA A 492 18.64 -13.93 7.24
CA ALA A 492 18.89 -14.90 8.31
C ALA A 492 18.38 -16.28 7.86
N ASN A 493 19.30 -17.25 7.77
CA ASN A 493 19.07 -18.61 7.28
C ASN A 493 17.85 -19.26 7.94
N VAL A 494 16.86 -19.67 7.14
CA VAL A 494 15.69 -20.41 7.62
C VAL A 494 16.11 -21.87 7.88
N PRO A 495 15.85 -22.43 9.07
CA PRO A 495 16.08 -23.86 9.33
C PRO A 495 15.33 -24.73 8.32
N MET A 496 16.08 -25.59 7.62
CA MET A 496 15.65 -26.32 6.42
C MET A 496 14.37 -27.15 6.62
N GLU A 497 14.10 -27.59 7.84
CA GLU A 497 12.93 -28.38 8.24
C GLU A 497 11.60 -27.70 7.92
N LEU A 498 11.50 -26.37 8.04
CA LEU A 498 10.26 -25.61 7.81
C LEU A 498 9.75 -25.63 6.35
N THR A 499 10.54 -26.19 5.42
CA THR A 499 10.20 -26.28 4.00
C THR A 499 9.91 -27.70 3.50
N LYS A 500 10.04 -28.74 4.34
CA LYS A 500 9.75 -30.14 3.96
C LYS A 500 8.31 -30.28 3.45
N GLY A 501 8.15 -30.91 2.28
CA GLY A 501 6.84 -31.25 1.70
C GLY A 501 6.11 -30.13 0.93
N ARG A 502 6.65 -28.91 0.86
CA ARG A 502 6.07 -27.85 0.00
C ARG A 502 6.49 -28.04 -1.46
N PRO A 503 5.59 -27.84 -2.44
CA PRO A 503 5.99 -27.68 -3.84
C PRO A 503 6.93 -26.48 -3.96
N ARG A 504 8.19 -26.72 -4.35
CA ARG A 504 9.13 -25.63 -4.64
C ARG A 504 8.76 -25.05 -6.00
N LEU A 505 8.46 -23.75 -6.01
CA LEU A 505 8.37 -22.98 -7.24
C LEU A 505 9.77 -22.87 -7.85
N ASP A 506 9.87 -23.06 -9.16
CA ASP A 506 11.10 -22.81 -9.90
C ASP A 506 11.29 -21.29 -10.05
N THR A 507 12.34 -20.73 -9.43
CA THR A 507 12.51 -19.27 -9.32
C THR A 507 13.94 -18.86 -8.97
N ASN A 508 14.34 -17.67 -9.42
CA ASN A 508 15.59 -17.00 -9.00
C ASN A 508 15.40 -16.00 -7.84
N LEU A 509 14.18 -15.83 -7.31
CA LEU A 509 13.91 -14.95 -6.18
C LEU A 509 14.31 -15.60 -4.83
N VAL A 510 14.79 -14.77 -3.90
CA VAL A 510 15.19 -15.18 -2.54
C VAL A 510 14.22 -14.56 -1.54
N ASP A 511 13.54 -15.38 -0.72
CA ASP A 511 12.52 -14.94 0.26
C ASP A 511 11.46 -13.96 -0.32
N GLY A 512 11.10 -14.13 -1.60
CA GLY A 512 10.14 -13.30 -2.34
C GLY A 512 10.70 -11.99 -2.95
N ALA A 513 11.98 -11.70 -2.73
CA ALA A 513 12.71 -10.54 -3.24
C ALA A 513 13.67 -10.90 -4.40
N PRO A 514 14.15 -9.94 -5.18
CA PRO A 514 15.27 -10.18 -6.11
C PRO A 514 16.53 -10.64 -5.36
N PRO A 515 17.37 -11.49 -5.96
CA PRO A 515 18.70 -11.79 -5.41
C PRO A 515 19.59 -10.53 -5.45
N PRO A 516 20.62 -10.40 -4.59
CA PRO A 516 21.36 -9.15 -4.42
C PRO A 516 21.93 -8.55 -5.71
N ASP A 517 22.48 -9.40 -6.59
CA ASP A 517 23.06 -8.96 -7.85
C ASP A 517 22.02 -8.34 -8.80
N ILE A 518 20.77 -8.81 -8.80
CA ILE A 518 19.66 -8.24 -9.57
C ILE A 518 19.05 -7.04 -8.83
N ALA A 519 19.01 -7.08 -7.49
CA ALA A 519 18.41 -6.04 -6.64
C ALA A 519 19.08 -4.66 -6.83
N GLU A 520 20.38 -4.61 -7.09
CA GLU A 520 21.12 -3.39 -7.46
C GLU A 520 20.59 -2.74 -8.74
N ARG A 521 20.12 -3.55 -9.70
CA ARG A 521 19.52 -3.09 -10.96
C ARG A 521 18.00 -2.86 -10.86
N CYS A 522 17.42 -3.04 -9.68
CA CYS A 522 15.98 -2.87 -9.42
C CYS A 522 15.64 -1.52 -8.78
N GLU A 523 14.60 -0.88 -9.31
CA GLU A 523 14.32 0.55 -9.17
C GLU A 523 12.92 0.75 -8.58
N PHE A 524 12.80 1.49 -7.47
CA PHE A 524 11.48 1.96 -7.03
C PHE A 524 10.92 2.96 -8.04
N LEU A 525 9.60 2.97 -8.24
CA LEU A 525 8.96 3.83 -9.24
C LEU A 525 8.89 5.29 -8.77
N GLU A 526 9.88 6.09 -9.15
CA GLU A 526 9.98 7.49 -8.73
C GLU A 526 8.91 8.38 -9.38
N PRO A 527 8.56 9.52 -8.76
CA PRO A 527 7.71 10.55 -9.35
C PRO A 527 8.22 11.04 -10.72
N LEU A 528 7.46 10.79 -11.80
CA LEU A 528 7.77 11.32 -13.14
C LEU A 528 7.27 12.76 -13.32
N SER A 529 7.92 13.53 -14.20
CA SER A 529 7.47 14.87 -14.61
C SER A 529 6.18 14.85 -15.45
N ASN A 530 5.49 15.99 -15.54
CA ASN A 530 4.25 16.12 -16.33
C ASN A 530 4.48 15.96 -17.85
N SER A 531 5.66 16.32 -18.36
CA SER A 531 6.06 16.05 -19.75
C SER A 531 6.23 14.55 -19.97
N THR A 532 6.99 13.87 -19.12
CA THR A 532 7.19 12.41 -19.21
C THR A 532 5.87 11.63 -19.15
N LEU A 533 4.94 12.04 -18.28
CA LEU A 533 3.60 11.45 -18.23
C LEU A 533 2.79 11.69 -19.51
N SER A 534 3.01 12.80 -20.20
CA SER A 534 2.40 13.09 -21.50
C SER A 534 3.02 12.24 -22.62
N ASP A 535 4.33 12.01 -22.58
CA ASP A 535 5.03 11.11 -23.50
C ASP A 535 4.54 9.67 -23.33
N TYR A 536 4.41 9.19 -22.08
CA TYR A 536 3.83 7.87 -21.78
C TYR A 536 2.39 7.74 -22.31
N HIS A 537 1.57 8.81 -22.23
CA HIS A 537 0.22 8.82 -22.80
C HIS A 537 0.23 8.72 -24.33
N TRP A 538 1.11 9.46 -25.00
CA TRP A 538 1.26 9.43 -26.45
C TRP A 538 1.79 8.06 -26.94
N LEU A 539 2.78 7.49 -26.25
CA LEU A 539 3.32 6.15 -26.52
C LEU A 539 2.21 5.09 -26.47
N LEU A 540 1.45 5.04 -25.38
CA LEU A 540 0.42 4.01 -25.16
C LEU A 540 -0.80 4.16 -26.07
N THR A 541 -1.17 5.38 -26.45
CA THR A 541 -2.26 5.61 -27.41
C THR A 541 -1.87 5.27 -28.85
N SER A 542 -0.60 5.44 -29.22
CA SER A 542 -0.11 5.18 -30.59
C SER A 542 -0.16 3.70 -31.04
N ILE A 543 -0.50 2.78 -30.13
CA ILE A 543 -0.50 1.32 -30.34
C ILE A 543 -1.92 0.73 -30.29
N GLN A 544 -2.94 1.57 -30.11
CA GLN A 544 -4.33 1.12 -30.01
C GLN A 544 -5.00 1.01 -31.38
N GLU A 545 -4.98 -0.20 -31.94
CA GLU A 545 -6.04 -0.60 -32.88
C GLU A 545 -7.38 -0.76 -32.13
N PRO A 546 -8.53 -0.54 -32.81
CA PRO A 546 -9.84 -0.43 -32.16
C PRO A 546 -10.39 -1.78 -31.67
N GLY A 547 -9.86 -2.28 -30.55
CA GLY A 547 -10.34 -3.51 -29.90
C GLY A 547 -9.73 -3.83 -28.52
N HIS A 548 -8.56 -3.27 -28.15
CA HIS A 548 -7.84 -3.67 -26.94
C HIS A 548 -7.84 -2.62 -25.81
N GLY A 549 -7.96 -3.09 -24.56
CA GLY A 549 -8.53 -2.36 -23.41
C GLY A 549 -7.76 -1.17 -22.81
N LEU A 550 -6.61 -0.76 -23.35
CA LEU A 550 -5.70 0.26 -22.79
C LEU A 550 -6.35 1.63 -22.50
N ILE A 551 -7.50 1.96 -23.10
CA ILE A 551 -8.22 3.23 -22.87
C ILE A 551 -8.96 3.29 -21.54
N GLN A 552 -9.55 2.20 -21.04
CA GLN A 552 -10.56 2.30 -19.98
C GLN A 552 -10.01 2.76 -18.62
N LYS A 553 -8.83 2.29 -18.22
CA LYS A 553 -8.16 2.78 -17.00
C LYS A 553 -7.45 4.12 -17.21
N MET A 554 -6.84 4.33 -18.39
CA MET A 554 -6.25 5.62 -18.79
C MET A 554 -7.26 6.77 -18.68
N HIS A 555 -8.51 6.57 -19.10
CA HIS A 555 -9.55 7.59 -19.00
C HIS A 555 -9.90 7.94 -17.55
N HIS A 556 -9.66 7.04 -16.58
CA HIS A 556 -9.84 7.35 -15.15
C HIS A 556 -8.61 8.06 -14.56
N TYR A 557 -7.40 7.61 -14.91
CA TYR A 557 -6.13 8.22 -14.49
C TYR A 557 -6.02 9.66 -15.03
N PHE A 558 -6.08 9.86 -16.34
CA PHE A 558 -5.98 11.19 -16.96
C PHE A 558 -7.21 12.08 -16.71
N SER A 559 -8.42 11.55 -16.56
CA SER A 559 -9.55 12.41 -16.14
C SER A 559 -9.42 12.88 -14.69
N SER A 560 -8.62 12.23 -13.84
CA SER A 560 -8.29 12.75 -12.49
C SER A 560 -7.18 13.81 -12.51
N VAL A 561 -6.39 13.88 -13.57
CA VAL A 561 -5.31 14.86 -13.77
C VAL A 561 -5.82 16.11 -14.53
N VAL A 562 -6.47 15.91 -15.67
CA VAL A 562 -6.79 16.97 -16.65
C VAL A 562 -8.09 17.72 -16.29
N LYS A 563 -9.18 17.03 -15.94
CA LYS A 563 -10.43 17.73 -15.53
C LYS A 563 -10.29 18.45 -14.19
N PHE A 564 -9.36 18.01 -13.34
CA PHE A 564 -9.17 18.55 -11.99
C PHE A 564 -8.28 19.79 -11.96
N SER A 565 -7.33 19.92 -12.91
CA SER A 565 -6.53 21.14 -13.10
C SER A 565 -7.35 22.25 -13.78
N GLY A 566 -8.07 21.93 -14.86
CA GLY A 566 -8.91 22.90 -15.58
C GLY A 566 -10.01 23.53 -14.71
N TRP A 567 -10.60 22.79 -13.76
CA TRP A 567 -11.70 23.29 -12.94
C TRP A 567 -11.26 24.27 -11.83
N PHE A 568 -10.02 24.19 -11.36
CA PHE A 568 -9.51 25.10 -10.32
C PHE A 568 -9.10 26.46 -10.88
N ASN A 569 -8.46 26.52 -12.05
CA ASN A 569 -8.09 27.79 -12.68
C ASN A 569 -9.34 28.64 -13.03
N SER A 570 -10.48 28.02 -13.33
CA SER A 570 -11.76 28.70 -13.56
C SER A 570 -12.50 29.18 -12.30
N LYS A 571 -11.87 29.14 -11.11
CA LYS A 571 -12.43 29.63 -9.84
C LYS A 571 -11.43 30.40 -8.96
N LEU A 572 -10.29 30.80 -9.52
CA LEU A 572 -9.29 31.67 -8.90
C LEU A 572 -8.94 32.87 -9.80
N THR A 573 -9.89 33.24 -10.67
CA THR A 573 -9.98 34.52 -11.40
C THR A 573 -11.40 35.06 -11.25
#